data_AF-A0A8S4BRQ8-F1
#
_entry.id   AF-A0A8S4BRQ8-F1
#
_cell.length_a   1.000
_cell.length_b   1.000
_cell.length_c   1.000
_cell.angle_alpha   90.00
_cell.angle_beta   90.00
_cell.angle_gamma   90.00
#
_symmetry.space_group_name_H-M   'P 1'
#
loop_
_entity.id
_entity.type
_entity.pdbx_description
1 polymer ?
#
loop_
_entity_poly.entity_id
_entity_poly.type
_entity_poly.pdbx_seq_one_letter_code
_entity_poly.pdbx_strand_id
1 'polypeptide(L)'
;MVPVLDSGGSRPLSTAGLRSFTSSRPTSYMSHGAAFTVTRKADLRSPAGKLRDPGLTPGGLDFVMTRVSVEPWGGVPGLGNVDLWRLETPQVQVQVLTLGATIRAVHCRGAHGRVHDVVLGYDDLEGYVADRRYFGAVVGRVANRIAGGRFTVEGKEYQLDINSGPNSIHGGLRGFNKAIWEASEVEGGVKLSLTSPDGDQGYPGAVDVSVTYTLQEETLTAEYRARSTKTTPINLTNHSYFNLAGQEEEDIYGHQVSIRANSFLPVDDRSIPTGF
;
A
#
# COMPACT_ATOMS: atom_id res chain seq x y z
N MET A 1 30.75 -38.95 -7.59
CA MET A 1 31.09 -38.78 -6.17
C MET A 1 31.04 -37.29 -5.88
N VAL A 2 30.08 -36.87 -5.06
CA VAL A 2 29.87 -35.52 -4.48
C VAL A 2 30.90 -35.29 -3.35
N PRO A 3 31.13 -34.10 -2.73
CA PRO A 3 30.93 -32.66 -3.05
C PRO A 3 32.21 -31.80 -2.83
N VAL A 4 32.15 -30.46 -3.07
CA VAL A 4 32.45 -29.42 -2.05
C VAL A 4 31.64 -28.15 -2.38
N LEU A 5 31.00 -27.61 -1.34
CA LEU A 5 30.28 -26.33 -1.23
C LEU A 5 31.26 -25.18 -0.93
N ASP A 6 31.00 -23.96 -1.40
CA ASP A 6 31.20 -22.78 -0.54
C ASP A 6 30.19 -21.65 -0.83
N SER A 7 29.76 -21.10 0.29
CA SER A 7 28.90 -19.96 0.62
C SER A 7 29.36 -18.63 -0.02
N GLY A 8 28.53 -17.61 -0.26
CA GLY A 8 27.56 -17.01 0.66
C GLY A 8 28.15 -15.69 1.19
N GLY A 9 28.04 -14.61 0.40
CA GLY A 9 28.52 -13.28 0.78
C GLY A 9 27.51 -12.19 0.44
N SER A 10 26.42 -12.10 1.21
CA SER A 10 25.54 -10.94 1.22
C SER A 10 26.22 -9.78 1.94
N ARG A 11 26.60 -8.72 1.20
CA ARG A 11 26.95 -7.44 1.82
C ARG A 11 25.70 -6.83 2.48
N PRO A 12 25.80 -6.27 3.70
CA PRO A 12 24.68 -5.58 4.33
C PRO A 12 24.34 -4.32 3.50
N LEU A 13 23.07 -4.18 3.16
CA LEU A 13 22.50 -2.95 2.61
C LEU A 13 22.50 -1.89 3.72
N SER A 14 22.92 -0.68 3.35
CA SER A 14 22.87 0.51 4.21
C SER A 14 21.45 0.72 4.76
N THR A 15 21.34 0.90 6.08
CA THR A 15 20.12 1.30 6.79
C THR A 15 19.87 2.81 6.74
N ALA A 16 20.66 3.57 5.97
CA ALA A 16 20.46 5.01 5.83
C ALA A 16 19.15 5.29 5.07
N GLY A 17 18.15 5.83 5.76
CA GLY A 17 16.90 6.37 5.18
C GLY A 17 15.61 5.65 5.59
N LEU A 18 15.66 4.46 6.19
CA LEU A 18 14.48 3.88 6.83
C LEU A 18 14.20 4.60 8.15
N ARG A 19 12.96 5.02 8.37
CA ARG A 19 12.44 5.32 9.72
C ARG A 19 12.46 4.00 10.51
N SER A 20 13.55 3.78 11.23
CA SER A 20 13.84 2.65 12.14
C SER A 20 13.21 1.28 11.77
N PHE A 21 13.95 0.44 11.05
CA PHE A 21 13.67 -1.00 11.01
C PHE A 21 14.96 -1.80 10.85
N THR A 22 15.28 -2.64 11.83
CA THR A 22 16.32 -3.67 11.72
C THR A 22 15.66 -5.04 11.81
N SER A 23 15.42 -5.68 10.66
CA SER A 23 15.08 -7.11 10.62
C SER A 23 16.20 -7.91 9.96
N SER A 24 16.67 -8.93 10.67
CA SER A 24 17.80 -9.78 10.30
C SER A 24 17.41 -11.11 9.65
N ARG A 25 16.16 -11.30 9.18
CA ARG A 25 15.75 -12.57 8.54
C ARG A 25 14.82 -12.40 7.34
N PRO A 26 14.98 -13.21 6.27
CA PRO A 26 14.08 -13.20 5.13
C PRO A 26 12.74 -13.86 5.52
N THR A 27 11.70 -13.06 5.66
CA THR A 27 10.30 -13.54 5.74
C THR A 27 9.59 -13.22 4.42
N SER A 28 9.10 -14.25 3.74
CA SER A 28 8.18 -14.14 2.61
C SER A 28 6.79 -13.77 3.13
N TYR A 29 6.36 -12.53 2.88
CA TYR A 29 4.97 -12.11 3.14
C TYR A 29 4.16 -12.17 1.85
N MET A 30 2.95 -12.73 1.93
CA MET A 30 1.94 -12.65 0.87
C MET A 30 1.00 -11.48 1.17
N SER A 31 0.99 -10.46 0.33
CA SER A 31 -0.05 -9.44 0.32
C SER A 31 -1.26 -9.97 -0.46
N HIS A 32 -2.38 -10.22 0.23
CA HIS A 32 -3.69 -10.35 -0.41
C HIS A 32 -4.46 -9.06 -0.14
N GLY A 33 -5.08 -8.48 -1.18
CA GLY A 33 -6.07 -7.44 -1.00
C GLY A 33 -7.32 -8.04 -0.37
N ALA A 34 -7.46 -7.93 0.94
CA ALA A 34 -8.73 -8.08 1.63
C ALA A 34 -8.93 -6.85 2.53
N ALA A 35 -10.18 -6.47 2.75
CA ALA A 35 -10.49 -5.54 3.83
C ALA A 35 -10.21 -6.27 5.16
N PHE A 36 -9.19 -5.82 5.90
CA PHE A 36 -8.87 -6.34 7.22
C PHE A 36 -9.28 -5.32 8.27
N THR A 37 -9.93 -5.80 9.33
CA THR A 37 -10.13 -5.00 10.54
C THR A 37 -9.07 -5.44 11.55
N VAL A 38 -8.11 -4.57 11.84
CA VAL A 38 -7.15 -4.78 12.92
C VAL A 38 -7.61 -3.93 14.10
N THR A 39 -7.88 -4.54 15.25
CA THR A 39 -8.35 -3.83 16.45
C THR A 39 -7.35 -4.00 17.59
N ARG A 40 -7.15 -2.94 18.36
CA ARG A 40 -6.40 -3.00 19.63
C ARG A 40 -7.35 -3.43 20.74
N LYS A 41 -6.90 -4.32 21.62
CA LYS A 41 -7.64 -4.77 22.79
C LYS A 41 -7.92 -3.57 23.72
N ALA A 42 -9.18 -3.13 23.79
CA ALA A 42 -9.66 -2.31 24.90
C ALA A 42 -10.33 -3.26 25.92
N ASP A 43 -9.96 -3.14 27.18
CA ASP A 43 -10.43 -3.98 28.27
C ASP A 43 -11.96 -3.91 28.42
N LEU A 44 -12.61 -5.07 28.29
CA LEU A 44 -14.00 -5.27 28.67
C LEU A 44 -14.13 -5.17 30.18
N ARG A 45 -14.41 -3.97 30.70
CA ARG A 45 -15.08 -3.80 32.00
C ARG A 45 -16.13 -2.70 31.91
N SER A 46 -17.39 -3.11 31.88
CA SER A 46 -18.53 -2.22 32.16
C SER A 46 -18.49 -1.76 33.62
N PRO A 47 -19.05 -0.57 33.90
CA PRO A 47 -20.21 -0.58 34.79
C PRO A 47 -21.38 0.25 34.25
N ALA A 48 -22.58 -0.25 34.55
CA ALA A 48 -23.85 0.41 34.34
C ALA A 48 -24.08 1.52 35.39
N GLY A 49 -24.82 2.58 35.03
CA GLY A 49 -25.50 3.44 36.02
C GLY A 49 -25.70 4.92 35.66
N LYS A 50 -26.79 5.21 34.93
CA LYS A 50 -27.64 6.43 34.84
C LYS A 50 -27.22 7.74 35.55
N LEU A 51 -27.40 8.87 34.86
CA LEU A 51 -28.55 9.80 35.04
C LEU A 51 -28.60 10.85 33.90
N ARG A 52 -29.82 11.23 33.53
CA ARG A 52 -30.17 12.18 32.46
C ARG A 52 -30.11 13.62 33.00
N ASP A 53 -29.71 14.55 32.14
CA ASP A 53 -29.96 15.99 32.30
C ASP A 53 -30.63 16.52 31.00
N PRO A 54 -31.78 17.22 31.05
CA PRO A 54 -32.48 17.67 29.85
C PRO A 54 -32.15 19.13 29.57
N GLY A 55 -31.36 19.40 28.53
CA GLY A 55 -31.20 20.77 28.05
C GLY A 55 -30.00 21.02 27.17
N LEU A 56 -30.01 20.51 25.93
CA LEU A 56 -29.25 21.13 24.85
C LEU A 56 -30.12 21.20 23.59
N THR A 57 -30.23 22.40 23.05
CA THR A 57 -30.83 22.75 21.77
C THR A 57 -30.18 21.96 20.62
N PRO A 58 -30.89 21.70 19.50
CA PRO A 58 -30.30 21.03 18.35
C PRO A 58 -29.36 21.99 17.62
N GLY A 59 -28.10 22.03 18.05
CA GLY A 59 -27.00 22.56 17.26
C GLY A 59 -26.80 21.65 16.05
N GLY A 60 -26.70 22.25 14.86
CA GLY A 60 -26.46 21.53 13.62
C GLY A 60 -25.28 20.58 13.75
N LEU A 61 -25.40 19.41 13.12
CA LEU A 61 -24.28 18.52 12.93
C LEU A 61 -23.26 19.28 12.08
N ASP A 62 -22.27 19.89 12.73
CA ASP A 62 -21.03 20.30 12.08
C ASP A 62 -20.38 19.01 11.59
N PHE A 63 -20.73 18.60 10.37
CA PHE A 63 -19.96 17.62 9.64
C PHE A 63 -18.56 18.20 9.53
N VAL A 64 -17.63 17.66 10.33
CA VAL A 64 -16.24 18.08 10.26
C VAL A 64 -15.71 17.64 8.90
N MET A 65 -15.68 18.60 7.98
CA MET A 65 -15.18 18.40 6.63
C MET A 65 -13.69 18.03 6.69
N THR A 66 -13.31 16.99 5.96
CA THR A 66 -11.91 16.60 5.80
C THR A 66 -11.15 17.73 5.13
N ARG A 67 -10.07 18.17 5.77
CA ARG A 67 -9.16 19.16 5.19
C ARG A 67 -8.23 18.48 4.20
N VAL A 68 -8.20 18.99 2.98
CA VAL A 68 -7.25 18.57 1.94
C VAL A 68 -6.23 19.68 1.72
N SER A 69 -4.96 19.30 1.57
CA SER A 69 -3.89 20.24 1.20
C SER A 69 -2.80 19.53 0.41
N VAL A 70 -2.03 20.29 -0.37
CA VAL A 70 -0.93 19.80 -1.19
C VAL A 70 0.27 20.71 -1.06
N GLU A 71 1.47 20.13 -1.06
CA GLU A 71 2.72 20.86 -1.15
C GLU A 71 3.71 20.13 -2.07
N PRO A 72 4.64 20.85 -2.72
CA PRO A 72 5.76 20.21 -3.40
C PRO A 72 6.59 19.40 -2.42
N TRP A 73 6.94 18.16 -2.77
CA TRP A 73 7.76 17.29 -1.93
C TRP A 73 9.20 17.16 -2.44
N GLY A 74 9.37 17.06 -3.75
CA GLY A 74 10.68 16.95 -4.37
C GLY A 74 10.61 16.65 -5.86
N GLY A 75 11.74 16.27 -6.46
CA GLY A 75 11.82 15.90 -7.87
C GLY A 75 12.63 14.64 -8.07
N VAL A 76 12.17 13.78 -8.97
CA VAL A 76 12.88 12.58 -9.40
C VAL A 76 13.54 12.88 -10.75
N PRO A 77 14.87 12.88 -10.85
CA PRO A 77 15.57 13.15 -12.10
C PRO A 77 15.07 12.27 -13.25
N GLY A 78 14.67 12.91 -14.35
CA GLY A 78 14.16 12.22 -15.55
C GLY A 78 12.71 11.73 -15.47
N LEU A 79 12.03 11.86 -14.32
CA LEU A 79 10.63 11.45 -14.16
C LEU A 79 9.71 12.65 -13.90
N GLY A 80 10.10 13.59 -13.02
CA GLY A 80 9.32 14.81 -12.77
C GLY A 80 9.20 15.19 -11.29
N ASN A 81 8.29 16.11 -11.00
CA ASN A 81 8.03 16.61 -9.66
C ASN A 81 7.07 15.70 -8.90
N VAL A 82 7.29 15.57 -7.59
CA VAL A 82 6.47 14.80 -6.67
C VAL A 82 5.83 15.75 -5.68
N ASP A 83 4.52 15.64 -5.51
CA ASP A 83 3.74 16.40 -4.53
C ASP A 83 3.32 15.50 -3.37
N LEU A 84 3.17 16.11 -2.20
CA LEU A 84 2.66 15.51 -0.98
C LEU A 84 1.27 16.06 -0.69
N TRP A 85 0.27 15.19 -0.78
CA TRP A 85 -1.11 15.46 -0.42
C TRP A 85 -1.38 15.05 1.02
N ARG A 86 -2.10 15.88 1.78
CA ARG A 86 -2.54 15.58 3.14
C ARG A 86 -4.06 15.62 3.23
N LEU A 87 -4.63 14.55 3.77
CA LEU A 87 -6.04 14.42 4.11
C LEU A 87 -6.15 14.38 5.64
N GLU A 88 -6.91 15.28 6.24
CA GLU A 88 -6.91 15.45 7.70
C GLU A 88 -8.33 15.58 8.27
N THR A 89 -8.59 14.79 9.29
CA THR A 89 -9.73 14.92 10.22
C THR A 89 -9.17 15.11 11.64
N PRO A 90 -10.00 15.40 12.66
CA PRO A 90 -9.52 15.51 14.04
C PRO A 90 -8.83 14.26 14.61
N GLN A 91 -9.08 13.08 14.01
CA GLN A 91 -8.62 11.78 14.51
C GLN A 91 -7.53 11.14 13.64
N VAL A 92 -7.57 11.38 12.33
CA VAL A 92 -6.70 10.73 11.37
C VAL A 92 -6.09 11.76 10.41
N GLN A 93 -4.79 11.64 10.17
CA GLN A 93 -4.12 12.34 9.08
C GLN A 93 -3.44 11.32 8.16
N VAL A 94 -3.77 11.40 6.87
CA VAL A 94 -3.18 10.55 5.83
C VAL A 94 -2.35 11.41 4.90
N GLN A 95 -1.19 10.90 4.54
CA GLN A 95 -0.26 11.57 3.64
C GLN A 95 0.01 10.72 2.41
N VAL A 96 -0.21 11.27 1.22
CA VAL A 96 -0.13 10.57 -0.07
C VAL A 96 0.84 11.28 -1.01
N LEU A 97 1.80 10.55 -1.57
CA LEU A 97 2.72 11.04 -2.60
C LEU A 97 2.15 10.78 -3.99
N THR A 98 2.39 11.70 -4.93
CA THR A 98 2.11 11.45 -6.35
C THR A 98 3.03 10.38 -6.95
N LEU A 99 4.22 10.16 -6.39
CA LEU A 99 5.06 9.01 -6.72
C LEU A 99 4.39 7.73 -6.24
N GLY A 100 4.03 6.86 -7.19
CA GLY A 100 3.42 5.56 -6.93
C GLY A 100 2.03 5.61 -6.30
N ALA A 101 1.39 6.79 -6.24
CA ALA A 101 0.18 7.02 -5.44
C ALA A 101 0.32 6.48 -4.00
N THR A 102 1.47 6.75 -3.40
CA THR A 102 1.98 6.09 -2.20
C THR A 102 1.42 6.71 -0.93
N ILE A 103 0.82 5.92 -0.05
CA ILE A 103 0.53 6.34 1.32
C ILE A 103 1.85 6.35 2.10
N ARG A 104 2.37 7.55 2.41
CA ARG A 104 3.66 7.70 3.12
C ARG A 104 3.53 7.62 4.64
N ALA A 105 2.37 8.06 5.16
CA ALA A 105 2.12 8.15 6.59
C ALA A 105 0.60 8.09 6.87
N VAL A 106 0.25 7.48 8.00
CA VAL A 106 -1.11 7.43 8.54
C VAL A 106 -1.01 7.68 10.04
N HIS A 107 -1.25 8.91 10.45
CA HIS A 107 -1.25 9.28 11.86
C HIS A 107 -2.64 9.05 12.44
N CYS A 108 -2.74 8.15 13.42
CA CYS A 108 -3.99 7.85 14.11
C CYS A 108 -3.88 8.15 15.60
N ARG A 109 -4.94 8.71 16.18
CA ARG A 109 -5.05 8.90 17.63
C ARG A 109 -5.45 7.60 18.32
N GLY A 110 -4.58 7.08 19.20
CA GLY A 110 -4.87 5.93 20.05
C GLY A 110 -5.74 6.27 21.27
N ALA A 111 -6.18 5.25 22.00
CA ALA A 111 -7.10 5.36 23.15
C ALA A 111 -6.62 6.26 24.31
N HIS A 112 -5.31 6.53 24.41
CA HIS A 112 -4.72 7.43 25.41
C HIS A 112 -4.41 8.83 24.86
N GLY A 113 -4.98 9.19 23.70
CA GLY A 113 -4.77 10.47 23.03
C GLY A 113 -3.43 10.61 22.30
N ARG A 114 -2.52 9.63 22.42
CA ARG A 114 -1.24 9.59 21.71
C ARG A 114 -1.46 9.35 20.22
N VAL A 115 -0.75 10.09 19.38
CA VAL A 115 -0.80 9.95 17.92
C VAL A 115 0.42 9.15 17.48
N HIS A 116 0.20 8.11 16.68
CA HIS A 116 1.26 7.28 16.12
C HIS A 116 1.09 7.25 14.60
N ASP A 117 2.21 7.32 13.87
CA ASP A 117 2.22 6.90 12.46
C ASP A 117 2.21 5.36 12.43
N VAL A 118 1.14 4.78 11.87
CA VAL A 118 0.89 3.34 11.92
C VAL A 118 1.27 2.62 10.63
N VAL A 119 1.88 3.30 9.66
CA VAL A 119 2.42 2.66 8.44
C VAL A 119 3.93 2.81 8.35
N LEU A 120 4.59 1.80 7.80
CA LEU A 120 6.02 1.88 7.50
C LEU A 120 6.26 2.70 6.23
N GLY A 121 7.33 3.49 6.24
CA GLY A 121 7.73 4.32 5.11
C GLY A 121 9.13 4.91 5.27
N TYR A 122 9.45 5.85 4.39
CA TYR A 122 10.72 6.58 4.39
C TYR A 122 10.54 8.03 4.86
N ASP A 123 11.63 8.61 5.36
CA ASP A 123 11.70 10.04 5.67
C ASP A 123 11.65 10.90 4.41
N ASP A 124 12.42 10.49 3.40
CA ASP A 124 12.79 11.26 2.23
C ASP A 124 12.28 10.64 0.92
N LEU A 125 12.41 11.38 -0.18
CA LEU A 125 11.98 10.94 -1.51
C LEU A 125 12.91 9.85 -2.06
N GLU A 126 14.20 9.95 -1.77
CA GLU A 126 15.25 9.03 -2.19
C GLU A 126 14.96 7.59 -1.73
N GLY A 127 14.48 7.43 -0.50
CA GLY A 127 14.03 6.14 0.03
C GLY A 127 12.94 5.51 -0.82
N TYR A 128 11.90 6.27 -1.20
CA TYR A 128 10.82 5.78 -2.07
C TYR A 128 11.29 5.49 -3.50
N VAL A 129 12.21 6.30 -4.04
CA VAL A 129 12.81 6.07 -5.36
C VAL A 129 13.61 4.76 -5.35
N ALA A 130 14.40 4.51 -4.32
CA ALA A 130 15.20 3.29 -4.15
C ALA A 130 14.40 2.07 -3.67
N ASP A 131 13.14 2.26 -3.25
CA ASP A 131 12.35 1.24 -2.59
C ASP A 131 12.17 -0.03 -3.44
N ARG A 132 12.33 -1.19 -2.80
CA ARG A 132 12.10 -2.53 -3.37
C ARG A 132 11.03 -3.32 -2.61
N ARG A 133 10.42 -2.72 -1.57
CA ARG A 133 9.44 -3.31 -0.66
C ARG A 133 8.02 -2.87 -0.96
N TYR A 134 7.85 -1.88 -1.84
CA TYR A 134 6.57 -1.30 -2.25
C TYR A 134 5.86 -0.58 -1.10
N PHE A 135 6.60 0.03 -0.16
CA PHE A 135 6.00 0.65 1.04
C PHE A 135 4.92 1.67 0.66
N GLY A 136 3.68 1.34 1.01
CA GLY A 136 2.52 2.24 0.83
C GLY A 136 2.07 2.46 -0.60
N ALA A 137 2.76 1.90 -1.59
CA ALA A 137 2.55 2.23 -3.00
C ALA A 137 1.34 1.50 -3.60
N VAL A 138 0.74 2.09 -4.63
CA VAL A 138 -0.17 1.36 -5.51
C VAL A 138 0.62 0.42 -6.40
N VAL A 139 0.16 -0.82 -6.43
CA VAL A 139 0.76 -1.90 -7.21
C VAL A 139 -0.12 -2.22 -8.41
N GLY A 140 0.48 -2.28 -9.59
CA GLY A 140 -0.14 -2.65 -10.85
C GLY A 140 0.89 -2.70 -11.99
N ARG A 141 0.55 -3.19 -13.18
CA ARG A 141 -0.81 -3.52 -13.69
C ARG A 141 -1.44 -4.77 -13.06
N VAL A 142 -0.63 -5.75 -12.66
CA VAL A 142 -1.07 -6.94 -11.92
C VAL A 142 -0.26 -7.09 -10.63
N ALA A 143 -0.95 -7.01 -9.50
CA ALA A 143 -0.40 -7.28 -8.19
C ALA A 143 -0.11 -8.77 -7.97
N ASN A 144 0.89 -9.04 -7.12
CA ASN A 144 1.44 -10.37 -6.85
C ASN A 144 2.12 -10.99 -8.09
N ARG A 145 2.28 -12.31 -8.11
CA ARG A 145 3.14 -13.03 -9.05
C ARG A 145 2.37 -13.54 -10.26
N ILE A 146 3.06 -13.55 -11.40
CA ILE A 146 2.68 -14.30 -12.61
C ILE A 146 3.78 -15.33 -12.88
N ALA A 147 3.39 -16.60 -12.88
CA ALA A 147 4.30 -17.73 -13.07
C ALA A 147 5.03 -17.61 -14.41
N GLY A 148 6.37 -17.71 -14.38
CA GLY A 148 7.17 -17.57 -15.60
C GLY A 148 7.10 -16.18 -16.26
N GLY A 149 6.40 -15.22 -15.65
CA GLY A 149 6.01 -13.96 -16.30
C GLY A 149 5.22 -14.16 -17.59
N ARG A 150 4.53 -15.30 -17.77
CA ARG A 150 3.80 -15.62 -19.00
C ARG A 150 2.32 -15.75 -18.73
N PHE A 151 1.53 -15.28 -19.67
CA PHE A 151 0.10 -15.49 -19.70
C PHE A 151 -0.43 -15.41 -21.13
N THR A 152 -1.62 -15.96 -21.35
CA THR A 152 -2.28 -15.96 -22.66
C THR A 152 -3.58 -15.20 -22.57
N VAL A 153 -3.79 -14.27 -23.50
CA VAL A 153 -5.06 -13.55 -23.68
C VAL A 153 -5.45 -13.67 -25.14
N GLU A 154 -6.70 -14.07 -25.41
CA GLU A 154 -7.25 -14.18 -26.77
C GLU A 154 -6.37 -15.03 -27.70
N GLY A 155 -5.77 -16.10 -27.17
CA GLY A 155 -4.91 -17.02 -27.91
C GLY A 155 -3.50 -16.50 -28.22
N LYS A 156 -3.14 -15.29 -27.77
CA LYS A 156 -1.79 -14.74 -27.88
C LYS A 156 -1.04 -14.85 -26.56
N GLU A 157 0.17 -15.39 -26.60
CA GLU A 157 1.08 -15.43 -25.47
C GLU A 157 1.79 -14.08 -25.29
N TYR A 158 1.90 -13.65 -24.03
CA TYR A 158 2.61 -12.46 -23.62
C TYR A 158 3.71 -12.82 -22.62
N GLN A 159 4.87 -12.18 -22.75
CA GLN A 159 5.99 -12.29 -21.82
C GLN A 159 6.19 -10.95 -21.12
N LEU A 160 6.15 -11.01 -19.79
CA LEU A 160 6.44 -9.90 -18.89
C LEU A 160 7.92 -9.90 -18.49
N ASP A 161 8.38 -8.79 -17.94
CA ASP A 161 9.68 -8.74 -17.29
C ASP A 161 9.75 -9.71 -16.10
N ILE A 162 10.86 -10.45 -16.02
CA ILE A 162 11.17 -11.36 -14.91
C ILE A 162 11.97 -10.59 -13.86
N ASN A 163 11.28 -10.20 -12.79
CA ASN A 163 11.83 -9.38 -11.71
C ASN A 163 11.79 -10.08 -10.34
N SER A 164 11.37 -11.35 -10.27
CA SER A 164 11.32 -12.14 -9.03
C SER A 164 11.60 -13.62 -9.30
N GLY A 165 12.87 -14.01 -9.26
CA GLY A 165 13.28 -15.39 -9.59
C GLY A 165 12.88 -15.73 -11.03
N PRO A 166 12.13 -16.82 -11.27
CA PRO A 166 11.62 -17.14 -12.61
C PRO A 166 10.29 -16.44 -12.94
N ASN A 167 9.76 -15.58 -12.06
CA ASN A 167 8.41 -15.03 -12.16
C ASN A 167 8.43 -13.51 -12.38
N SER A 168 7.31 -12.97 -12.86
CA SER A 168 7.02 -11.54 -12.77
C SER A 168 6.28 -11.26 -11.47
N ILE A 169 6.54 -10.12 -10.83
CA ILE A 169 5.86 -9.68 -9.61
C ILE A 169 5.49 -8.20 -9.68
N HIS A 170 4.31 -7.86 -9.17
CA HIS A 170 3.90 -6.48 -8.88
C HIS A 170 4.03 -5.54 -10.10
N GLY A 171 3.65 -6.03 -11.28
CA GLY A 171 3.62 -5.24 -12.50
C GLY A 171 4.95 -5.11 -13.26
N GLY A 172 6.05 -5.68 -12.76
CA GLY A 172 7.34 -5.71 -13.49
C GLY A 172 8.42 -4.79 -12.91
N LEU A 173 9.44 -4.48 -13.71
CA LEU A 173 10.61 -3.69 -13.30
C LEU A 173 10.27 -2.22 -13.03
N ARG A 174 9.34 -1.66 -13.80
CA ARG A 174 8.80 -0.30 -13.69
C ARG A 174 7.28 -0.35 -13.55
N GLY A 175 6.82 -1.04 -12.51
CA GLY A 175 5.40 -1.09 -12.16
C GLY A 175 4.86 0.28 -11.73
N PHE A 176 3.55 0.32 -11.46
CA PHE A 176 2.83 1.55 -11.15
C PHE A 176 3.36 2.31 -9.92
N ASN A 177 4.03 1.59 -8.99
CA ASN A 177 4.67 2.15 -7.81
C ASN A 177 5.86 3.09 -8.13
N LYS A 178 6.41 3.02 -9.35
CA LYS A 178 7.56 3.82 -9.78
C LYS A 178 7.18 5.00 -10.68
N ALA A 179 5.91 5.15 -11.04
CA ALA A 179 5.44 6.26 -11.86
C ALA A 179 5.07 7.47 -11.00
N ILE A 180 5.18 8.68 -11.56
CA ILE A 180 4.53 9.87 -11.00
C ILE A 180 3.11 9.92 -11.58
N TRP A 181 2.13 9.97 -10.69
CA TRP A 181 0.72 10.03 -11.04
C TRP A 181 0.25 11.49 -11.11
N GLU A 182 -0.64 11.78 -12.05
CA GLU A 182 -1.33 13.07 -12.09
C GLU A 182 -2.36 13.12 -10.96
N ALA A 183 -2.38 14.19 -10.18
CA ALA A 183 -3.26 14.32 -9.03
C ALA A 183 -4.21 15.50 -9.16
N SER A 184 -5.44 15.30 -8.71
CA SER A 184 -6.47 16.34 -8.60
C SER A 184 -7.23 16.19 -7.29
N GLU A 185 -7.49 17.31 -6.64
CA GLU A 185 -8.34 17.35 -5.44
C GLU A 185 -9.75 16.84 -5.75
N VAL A 186 -10.35 16.12 -4.80
CA VAL A 186 -11.76 15.75 -4.79
C VAL A 186 -12.34 16.03 -3.40
N GLU A 187 -13.66 15.98 -3.26
CA GLU A 187 -14.30 16.13 -1.95
C GLU A 187 -13.74 15.12 -0.94
N GLY A 188 -13.13 15.64 0.13
CA GLY A 188 -12.52 14.87 1.21
C GLY A 188 -11.31 14.03 0.80
N GLY A 189 -10.66 14.30 -0.34
CA GLY A 189 -9.66 13.40 -0.88
C GLY A 189 -8.79 13.92 -2.02
N VAL A 190 -8.05 12.98 -2.60
CA VAL A 190 -7.25 13.17 -3.82
C VAL A 190 -7.51 12.01 -4.77
N LYS A 191 -7.72 12.33 -6.05
CA LYS A 191 -7.71 11.36 -7.14
C LYS A 191 -6.35 11.41 -7.83
N LEU A 192 -5.70 10.25 -7.93
CA LEU A 192 -4.47 10.06 -8.69
C LEU A 192 -4.76 9.24 -9.94
N SER A 193 -4.28 9.68 -11.09
CA SER A 193 -4.48 9.04 -12.40
C SER A 193 -3.15 8.77 -13.11
N LEU A 194 -3.09 7.69 -13.86
CA LEU A 194 -1.93 7.27 -14.66
C LEU A 194 -2.42 6.61 -15.95
N THR A 195 -1.78 6.92 -17.06
CA THR A 195 -1.95 6.18 -18.31
C THR A 195 -0.76 5.25 -18.51
N SER A 196 -1.02 3.94 -18.53
CA SER A 196 -0.04 2.90 -18.83
C SER A 196 -0.21 2.48 -20.29
N PRO A 197 0.75 2.74 -21.19
CA PRO A 197 0.57 2.53 -22.63
C PRO A 197 0.45 1.04 -23.01
N ASP A 198 0.06 0.78 -24.26
CA ASP A 198 0.09 -0.57 -24.83
C ASP A 198 1.53 -1.10 -24.86
N GLY A 199 1.72 -2.33 -24.38
CA GLY A 199 3.04 -2.96 -24.26
C GLY A 199 3.82 -2.54 -23.00
N ASP A 200 3.27 -1.67 -22.14
CA ASP A 200 3.94 -1.29 -20.90
C ASP A 200 4.20 -2.53 -20.03
N GLN A 201 5.46 -2.75 -19.66
CA GLN A 201 5.95 -3.94 -18.95
C GLN A 201 5.59 -5.29 -19.61
N GLY A 202 5.22 -5.28 -20.90
CA GLY A 202 4.79 -6.45 -21.66
C GLY A 202 3.28 -6.71 -21.68
N TYR A 203 2.47 -5.88 -20.99
CA TYR A 203 1.01 -6.05 -20.95
C TYR A 203 0.33 -5.44 -22.20
N PRO A 204 -0.68 -6.11 -22.79
CA PRO A 204 -1.43 -5.55 -23.92
C PRO A 204 -2.41 -4.47 -23.50
N GLY A 205 -2.70 -3.56 -24.42
CA GLY A 205 -3.68 -2.50 -24.26
C GLY A 205 -3.12 -1.32 -23.47
N ALA A 206 -3.47 -0.11 -23.92
CA ALA A 206 -3.30 1.06 -23.08
C ALA A 206 -4.37 1.00 -21.97
N VAL A 207 -3.97 1.33 -20.75
CA VAL A 207 -4.83 1.35 -19.56
C VAL A 207 -4.79 2.73 -18.94
N ASP A 208 -5.94 3.39 -18.87
CA ASP A 208 -6.14 4.54 -18.00
C ASP A 208 -6.59 4.02 -16.64
N VAL A 209 -5.78 4.27 -15.61
CA VAL A 209 -6.02 3.83 -14.24
C VAL A 209 -6.12 5.04 -13.32
N SER A 210 -6.95 4.94 -12.30
CA SER A 210 -6.98 5.89 -11.20
C SER A 210 -7.19 5.21 -9.87
N VAL A 211 -6.63 5.82 -8.82
CA VAL A 211 -6.96 5.54 -7.42
C VAL A 211 -7.47 6.83 -6.80
N THR A 212 -8.61 6.78 -6.10
CA THR A 212 -9.13 7.91 -5.33
C THR A 212 -9.01 7.57 -3.86
N TYR A 213 -8.22 8.35 -3.12
CA TYR A 213 -8.15 8.28 -1.67
C TYR A 213 -9.07 9.33 -1.08
N THR A 214 -10.08 8.90 -0.33
CA THR A 214 -10.96 9.80 0.44
C THR A 214 -10.88 9.45 1.91
N LEU A 215 -10.83 10.47 2.77
CA LEU A 215 -10.88 10.32 4.21
C LEU A 215 -12.19 10.90 4.72
N GLN A 216 -12.93 10.11 5.49
CA GLN A 216 -14.15 10.54 6.16
C GLN A 216 -14.12 10.03 7.60
N GLU A 217 -14.18 10.95 8.57
CA GLU A 217 -14.00 10.64 9.99
C GLU A 217 -12.67 9.88 10.24
N GLU A 218 -12.75 8.59 10.54
CA GLU A 218 -11.58 7.71 10.75
C GLU A 218 -11.38 6.70 9.58
N THR A 219 -12.20 6.79 8.53
CA THR A 219 -12.21 5.84 7.42
C THR A 219 -11.47 6.41 6.22
N LEU A 220 -10.32 5.82 5.90
CA LEU A 220 -9.64 5.99 4.62
C LEU A 220 -10.19 4.99 3.60
N THR A 221 -10.74 5.48 2.49
CA THR A 221 -11.22 4.67 1.37
C THR A 221 -10.27 4.83 0.19
N ALA A 222 -9.92 3.72 -0.46
CA ALA A 222 -9.17 3.70 -1.72
C ALA A 222 -10.04 3.07 -2.82
N GLU A 223 -10.53 3.88 -3.75
CA GLU A 223 -11.33 3.41 -4.88
C GLU A 223 -10.47 3.30 -6.15
N TYR A 224 -10.43 2.12 -6.76
CA TYR A 224 -9.68 1.88 -7.99
C TYR A 224 -10.61 1.84 -9.20
N ARG A 225 -10.22 2.51 -10.28
CA ARG A 225 -10.88 2.41 -11.58
C ARG A 225 -9.84 2.19 -12.67
N ALA A 226 -10.18 1.36 -13.64
CA ALA A 226 -9.35 1.16 -14.82
C ALA A 226 -10.21 0.98 -16.07
N ARG A 227 -9.70 1.50 -17.20
CA ARG A 227 -10.27 1.31 -18.54
C ARG A 227 -9.14 0.89 -19.47
N SER A 228 -9.35 -0.16 -20.25
CA SER A 228 -8.37 -0.67 -21.20
C SER A 228 -8.86 -0.55 -22.64
N THR A 229 -7.93 -0.38 -23.58
CA THR A 229 -8.19 -0.41 -25.03
C THR A 229 -8.16 -1.82 -25.63
N LYS A 230 -7.61 -2.82 -24.90
CA LYS A 230 -7.58 -4.24 -25.28
C LYS A 230 -7.87 -5.13 -24.07
N THR A 231 -8.29 -6.36 -24.29
CA THR A 231 -8.37 -7.37 -23.22
C THR A 231 -7.00 -7.52 -22.56
N THR A 232 -6.93 -7.32 -21.25
CA THR A 232 -5.69 -7.32 -20.48
C THR A 232 -5.97 -7.68 -19.02
N PRO A 233 -5.07 -8.41 -18.33
CA PRO A 233 -5.24 -8.64 -16.90
C PRO A 233 -5.03 -7.35 -16.12
N ILE A 234 -5.86 -7.13 -15.11
CA ILE A 234 -5.72 -6.02 -14.17
C ILE A 234 -6.01 -6.50 -12.75
N ASN A 235 -5.11 -6.19 -11.83
CA ASN A 235 -5.26 -6.49 -10.41
C ASN A 235 -4.49 -5.42 -9.63
N LEU A 236 -5.22 -4.52 -8.97
CA LEU A 236 -4.67 -3.34 -8.32
C LEU A 236 -4.81 -3.47 -6.81
N THR A 237 -3.81 -3.00 -6.08
CA THR A 237 -3.85 -2.96 -4.61
C THR A 237 -2.94 -1.87 -4.08
N ASN A 238 -3.03 -1.58 -2.78
CA ASN A 238 -2.09 -0.73 -2.06
C ASN A 238 -1.23 -1.62 -1.15
N HIS A 239 0.07 -1.36 -1.10
CA HIS A 239 1.04 -2.19 -0.38
C HIS A 239 1.55 -1.53 0.91
N SER A 240 0.67 -0.84 1.65
CA SER A 240 0.95 -0.33 2.99
C SER A 240 1.27 -1.47 3.97
N TYR A 241 2.31 -1.28 4.77
CA TYR A 241 2.66 -2.18 5.87
C TYR A 241 2.27 -1.50 7.16
N PHE A 242 1.41 -2.15 7.95
CA PHE A 242 0.87 -1.56 9.17
C PHE A 242 1.60 -2.07 10.40
N ASN A 243 1.96 -1.13 11.28
CA ASN A 243 2.23 -1.42 12.69
C ASN A 243 1.33 -0.52 13.57
N LEU A 244 0.25 -1.10 14.11
CA LEU A 244 -0.70 -0.35 14.96
C LEU A 244 -0.11 0.15 16.28
N ALA A 245 1.04 -0.37 16.71
CA ALA A 245 1.76 0.13 17.87
C ALA A 245 2.59 1.39 17.52
N GLY A 246 2.82 1.64 16.24
CA GLY A 246 3.64 2.71 15.68
C GLY A 246 4.74 2.15 14.78
N GLN A 247 5.14 2.91 13.75
CA GLN A 247 6.18 2.48 12.80
C GLN A 247 7.56 2.25 13.42
N GLU A 248 7.80 2.84 14.60
CA GLU A 248 9.06 2.73 15.35
C GLU A 248 9.18 1.43 16.15
N GLU A 249 8.07 0.69 16.30
CA GLU A 249 8.04 -0.56 17.05
C GLU A 249 8.63 -1.71 16.21
N GLU A 250 9.46 -2.53 16.86
CA GLU A 250 10.33 -3.51 16.19
C GLU A 250 9.56 -4.65 15.51
N ASP A 251 8.39 -5.02 16.04
CA ASP A 251 7.61 -6.16 15.57
C ASP A 251 6.09 -5.95 15.64
N ILE A 252 5.37 -6.95 15.12
CA ILE A 252 3.90 -7.02 15.11
C ILE A 252 3.38 -8.23 15.90
N TYR A 253 4.22 -8.90 16.69
CA TYR A 253 3.87 -10.15 17.37
C TYR A 253 2.81 -9.94 18.46
N GLY A 254 2.67 -8.71 18.95
CA GLY A 254 1.58 -8.31 19.85
C GLY A 254 0.22 -8.11 19.18
N HIS A 255 0.14 -8.08 17.85
CA HIS A 255 -1.10 -7.78 17.14
C HIS A 255 -2.06 -8.96 17.16
N GLN A 256 -3.35 -8.66 17.33
CA GLN A 256 -4.41 -9.64 17.18
C GLN A 256 -5.01 -9.52 15.79
N VAL A 257 -5.04 -10.63 15.06
CA VAL A 257 -5.48 -10.69 13.67
C VAL A 257 -6.72 -11.56 13.56
N SER A 258 -7.73 -11.05 12.86
CA SER A 258 -8.90 -11.82 12.45
C SER A 258 -9.11 -11.65 10.96
N ILE A 259 -9.10 -12.76 10.22
CA ILE A 259 -9.33 -12.79 8.77
C ILE A 259 -10.58 -13.63 8.55
N ARG A 260 -11.63 -13.02 7.99
CA ARG A 260 -12.88 -13.72 7.66
C ARG A 260 -12.74 -14.47 6.34
N ALA A 261 -11.99 -15.56 6.35
CA ALA A 261 -11.79 -16.44 5.20
C ALA A 261 -11.90 -17.92 5.63
N ASN A 262 -12.57 -18.72 4.81
CA ASN A 262 -12.71 -20.17 5.06
C ASN A 262 -11.59 -20.99 4.40
N SER A 263 -10.81 -20.37 3.51
CA SER A 263 -9.75 -21.01 2.72
C SER A 263 -8.56 -20.04 2.55
N PHE A 264 -7.40 -20.60 2.25
CA PHE A 264 -6.21 -19.86 1.83
C PHE A 264 -5.64 -20.51 0.55
N LEU A 265 -4.69 -19.85 -0.11
CA LEU A 265 -3.99 -20.39 -1.27
C LEU A 265 -2.63 -20.96 -0.84
N PRO A 266 -2.45 -22.29 -0.80
CA PRO A 266 -1.13 -22.89 -0.67
C PRO A 266 -0.27 -22.48 -1.86
N VAL A 267 1.03 -22.29 -1.61
CA VAL A 267 2.00 -21.92 -2.65
C VAL A 267 3.16 -22.89 -2.70
N ASP A 268 3.78 -22.96 -3.87
CA ASP A 268 5.04 -23.68 -4.07
C ASP A 268 6.25 -22.91 -3.49
N ASP A 269 7.45 -23.48 -3.66
CA ASP A 269 8.73 -22.89 -3.23
C ASP A 269 9.06 -21.55 -3.93
N ARG A 270 8.35 -21.23 -5.02
CA ARG A 270 8.46 -19.98 -5.78
C ARG A 270 7.34 -18.98 -5.44
N SER A 271 6.53 -19.30 -4.42
CA SER A 271 5.36 -18.53 -3.99
C SER A 271 4.29 -18.37 -5.07
N ILE A 272 4.13 -19.37 -5.95
CA ILE A 272 3.03 -19.46 -6.91
C ILE A 272 1.93 -20.36 -6.33
N PRO A 273 0.63 -19.96 -6.41
CA PRO A 273 -0.46 -20.82 -5.96
C PRO A 273 -0.44 -22.19 -6.65
N THR A 274 -0.65 -23.25 -5.88
CA THR A 274 -0.59 -24.63 -6.41
C THR A 274 -1.77 -25.01 -7.30
N GLY A 275 -2.86 -24.22 -7.28
CA GLY A 275 -4.03 -24.40 -8.15
C GLY A 275 -5.06 -25.44 -7.70
N PHE A 276 -4.99 -25.91 -6.45
CA PHE A 276 -5.92 -26.86 -5.84
C PHE A 276 -6.93 -26.16 -4.93
#